data_AF-A0A849Z7I9-F1
#
_entry.id   AF-A0A849Z7I9-F1
#
_cell.length_a   1.000
_cell.length_b   1.000
_cell.length_c   1.000
_cell.angle_alpha   90.00
_cell.angle_beta   90.00
_cell.angle_gamma   90.00
#
_symmetry.space_group_name_H-M   'P 1'
#
loop_
_entity.id
_entity.type
_entity.pdbx_description
1 polymer ?
#
loop_
_entity_poly.entity_id
_entity_poly.type
_entity_poly.pdbx_seq_one_letter_code
_entity_poly.pdbx_strand_id
1 'polypeptide(L)'
;TLRLEFPHVALFYGGGQGILVASVEPLRASRPKLHELEASLGSMRPSRPLATLVGDIIAMDDGLDRFVAKVAADAGVPVSDLVSTDDNLYLEYATPKGNVLPWSSREDLVSRLWPERDVSAISQLVTD
;
A
#
# COMPACT_ATOMS: atom_id res chain seq x y z
N THR A 1 4.01 13.01 -4.71
CA THR A 1 3.50 11.85 -3.94
C THR A 1 4.63 10.85 -3.79
N LEU A 2 4.54 9.86 -2.90
CA LEU A 2 5.55 8.81 -2.73
C LEU A 2 5.95 8.14 -4.06
N ARG A 3 4.99 7.98 -4.98
CA ARG A 3 5.18 7.47 -6.35
C ARG A 3 6.01 8.37 -7.28
N LEU A 4 6.12 9.67 -7.00
CA LEU A 4 6.98 10.58 -7.77
C LEU A 4 8.46 10.35 -7.49
N GLU A 5 8.78 9.96 -6.24
CA GLU A 5 10.15 9.70 -5.80
C GLU A 5 10.53 8.22 -5.94
N PHE A 6 9.55 7.32 -5.77
CA PHE A 6 9.75 5.87 -5.78
C PHE A 6 8.93 5.20 -6.90
N PRO A 7 9.60 4.68 -7.95
CA PRO A 7 8.97 3.97 -9.05
C PRO A 7 8.28 2.67 -8.66
N HIS A 8 8.53 2.14 -7.46
CA HIS A 8 7.90 0.92 -6.98
C HIS A 8 7.31 1.13 -5.59
N VAL A 9 5.99 0.99 -5.48
CA VAL A 9 5.25 1.18 -4.22
C VAL A 9 4.18 0.11 -4.07
N ALA A 10 4.13 -0.50 -2.89
CA ALA A 10 3.06 -1.41 -2.50
C ALA A 10 2.36 -0.92 -1.23
N LEU A 11 1.03 -1.00 -1.23
CA LEU A 11 0.19 -0.77 -0.06
C LEU A 11 -0.24 -2.12 0.52
N PHE A 12 0.30 -2.44 1.69
CA PHE A 12 -0.13 -3.56 2.52
C PHE A 12 -1.27 -3.11 3.43
N TYR A 13 -2.21 -4.01 3.72
CA TYR A 13 -3.21 -3.80 4.76
C TYR A 13 -3.37 -5.04 5.63
N GLY A 14 -3.10 -4.89 6.92
CA GLY A 14 -3.18 -5.96 7.90
C GLY A 14 -3.22 -5.41 9.32
N GLY A 15 -3.87 -6.13 10.25
CA GLY A 15 -3.98 -5.70 11.65
C GLY A 15 -4.72 -4.36 11.84
N GLY A 16 -5.54 -3.93 10.88
CA GLY A 16 -6.23 -2.65 10.91
C GLY A 16 -5.39 -1.45 10.49
N GLN A 17 -4.18 -1.67 9.96
CA GLN A 17 -3.25 -0.62 9.54
C GLN A 17 -2.81 -0.81 8.09
N GLY A 18 -2.76 0.31 7.36
CA GLY A 18 -2.12 0.38 6.04
C GLY A 18 -0.63 0.69 6.17
N ILE A 19 0.20 0.00 5.40
CA ILE A 19 1.66 0.20 5.35
C ILE A 19 2.06 0.40 3.90
N LEU A 20 2.70 1.53 3.60
CA LEU A 20 3.33 1.78 2.30
C LEU A 20 4.79 1.35 2.35
N VAL A 21 5.17 0.49 1.41
CA VAL A 21 6.56 0.10 1.16
C VAL A 21 6.96 0.65 -0.19
N ALA A 22 8.04 1.43 -0.23
CA ALA A 22 8.49 2.13 -1.42
C ALA A 22 9.97 1.85 -1.70
N SER A 23 10.33 1.76 -2.98
CA SER A 23 11.67 1.41 -3.43
C SER A 23 11.97 2.05 -4.79
N VAL A 24 13.26 2.30 -5.03
CA VAL A 24 13.79 2.69 -6.36
C VAL A 24 13.89 1.48 -7.29
N GLU A 25 14.20 0.31 -6.72
CA GLU A 25 14.26 -0.96 -7.46
C GLU A 25 12.95 -1.75 -7.34
N PRO A 26 12.62 -2.61 -8.32
CA PRO A 26 11.43 -3.45 -8.25
C PRO A 26 11.36 -4.24 -6.96
N LEU A 27 10.20 -4.21 -6.30
CA LEU A 27 9.97 -4.99 -5.08
C LEU A 27 10.08 -6.49 -5.38
N ARG A 28 10.86 -7.20 -4.55
CA ARG A 28 11.07 -8.64 -4.66
C ARG A 28 11.11 -9.28 -3.28
N ALA A 29 10.53 -10.46 -3.18
CA ALA A 29 10.45 -11.27 -1.98
C ALA A 29 11.09 -12.64 -2.28
N SER A 30 12.35 -12.82 -1.92
CA SER A 30 13.06 -14.08 -2.12
C SER A 30 12.55 -15.13 -1.14
N ARG A 31 11.95 -16.21 -1.66
CA ARG A 31 11.40 -17.31 -0.86
C ARG A 31 12.46 -17.97 0.04
N PRO A 32 13.69 -18.27 -0.42
CA PRO A 32 14.76 -18.77 0.46
C PRO A 32 15.07 -17.80 1.60
N LYS A 33 15.28 -16.51 1.30
CA LYS A 33 15.58 -15.50 2.32
C LYS A 33 14.45 -15.33 3.33
N LEU A 34 13.19 -15.43 2.89
CA LEU A 34 12.03 -15.38 3.78
C LEU A 34 11.96 -16.62 4.69
N HIS A 35 12.29 -17.81 4.19
CA HIS A 35 12.37 -19.01 5.02
C HIS A 35 13.49 -18.94 6.06
N GLU A 36 14.68 -18.46 5.66
CA GLU A 36 15.81 -18.25 6.57
C GLU A 36 15.45 -17.22 7.66
N LEU A 37 14.86 -16.08 7.26
CA LEU A 37 14.38 -15.07 8.20
C LEU A 37 13.35 -15.67 9.16
N GLU A 38 12.36 -16.40 8.65
CA GLU A 38 11.32 -17.02 9.46
C GLU A 38 11.90 -17.98 10.51
N ALA A 39 12.90 -18.79 10.13
CA ALA A 39 13.59 -19.68 11.06
C ALA A 39 14.36 -18.92 12.15
N SER A 40 14.85 -17.71 11.85
CA SER A 40 15.60 -16.87 12.79
C SER A 40 14.72 -16.12 13.80
N LEU A 41 13.41 -15.98 13.54
CA LEU A 41 12.51 -15.15 14.36
C LEU A 41 12.18 -15.74 15.74
N GLY A 42 12.42 -17.04 15.96
CA GLY A 42 12.15 -17.69 17.25
C GLY A 42 10.72 -17.46 17.74
N SER A 43 10.56 -16.88 18.94
CA SER A 43 9.24 -16.56 19.54
C SER A 43 8.53 -15.38 18.87
N MET A 44 9.21 -14.58 18.04
CA MET A 44 8.62 -13.49 17.27
C MET A 44 8.02 -13.96 15.94
N ARG A 45 8.05 -15.28 15.67
CA ARG A 45 7.52 -15.83 14.43
C ARG A 45 6.01 -15.53 14.31
N PRO A 46 5.56 -14.95 13.19
CA PRO A 46 4.13 -14.71 12.97
C PRO A 46 3.35 -16.02 12.86
N SER A 47 2.03 -15.94 13.07
CA SER A 47 1.11 -17.08 13.02
C SER A 47 0.94 -17.72 11.63
N ARG A 48 1.50 -17.10 10.59
CA ARG A 48 1.49 -17.59 9.21
C ARG A 48 2.85 -17.37 8.54
N PRO A 49 3.18 -18.14 7.48
CA PRO A 49 4.48 -18.03 6.82
C PRO A 49 4.72 -16.63 6.24
N LEU A 50 5.95 -16.11 6.36
CA LEU A 50 6.31 -14.79 5.83
C LEU A 50 6.05 -14.64 4.33
N ALA A 51 6.23 -15.72 3.56
CA ALA A 51 5.94 -15.73 2.12
C ALA A 51 4.46 -15.48 1.78
N THR A 52 3.55 -15.63 2.74
CA THR A 52 2.11 -15.36 2.53
C THR A 52 1.75 -13.88 2.73
N LEU A 53 2.65 -13.07 3.30
CA LEU A 53 2.39 -11.66 3.61
C LEU A 53 2.20 -10.80 2.36
N VAL A 54 2.75 -11.19 1.21
CA VAL A 54 2.46 -10.51 -0.08
C VAL A 54 0.97 -10.55 -0.43
N GLY A 55 0.23 -11.52 0.12
CA GLY A 55 -1.22 -11.61 -0.02
C GLY A 55 -1.99 -10.47 0.65
N ASP A 56 -1.35 -9.68 1.51
CA ASP A 56 -1.96 -8.50 2.15
C ASP A 56 -1.82 -7.23 1.32
N ILE A 57 -1.12 -7.30 0.17
CA ILE A 57 -1.03 -6.17 -0.75
C ILE A 57 -2.39 -5.97 -1.39
N ILE A 58 -2.95 -4.77 -1.22
CA ILE A 58 -4.26 -4.37 -1.75
C ILE A 58 -4.14 -3.49 -3.00
N ALA A 59 -3.02 -2.80 -3.18
CA ALA A 59 -2.70 -2.05 -4.40
C ALA A 59 -1.17 -1.89 -4.52
N MET A 60 -0.67 -1.86 -5.75
CA MET A 60 0.74 -1.58 -6.04
C MET A 60 0.86 -0.86 -7.38
N ASP A 61 1.92 -0.07 -7.53
CA ASP A 61 2.33 0.59 -8.78
C ASP A 61 1.13 1.17 -9.58
N ASP A 62 0.88 0.67 -10.79
CA ASP A 62 -0.19 1.12 -11.67
C ASP A 62 -1.59 1.06 -11.01
N GLY A 63 -1.82 0.12 -10.09
CA GLY A 63 -3.07 0.05 -9.32
C GLY A 63 -3.25 1.24 -8.36
N LEU A 64 -2.16 1.70 -7.74
CA LEU A 64 -2.21 2.93 -6.95
C LEU A 64 -2.44 4.15 -7.84
N ASP A 65 -1.80 4.20 -9.02
CA ASP A 65 -1.94 5.31 -9.95
C ASP A 65 -3.37 5.39 -10.50
N ARG A 66 -4.00 4.25 -10.82
CA ARG A 66 -5.42 4.17 -11.19
C ARG A 66 -6.34 4.62 -10.06
N PHE A 67 -6.07 4.19 -8.82
CA PHE A 67 -6.85 4.63 -7.66
C PHE A 67 -6.84 6.16 -7.50
N VAL A 68 -5.65 6.77 -7.55
CA VAL A 68 -5.49 8.22 -7.42
C VAL A 68 -6.21 8.95 -8.56
N ALA A 69 -6.07 8.49 -9.79
CA ALA A 69 -6.76 9.06 -10.95
C ALA A 69 -8.29 8.98 -10.79
N LYS A 70 -8.82 7.85 -10.30
CA LYS A 70 -10.24 7.69 -10.02
C LYS A 70 -10.73 8.65 -8.94
N VAL A 71 -9.98 8.79 -7.83
CA VAL A 71 -10.33 9.74 -6.76
C VAL A 71 -10.35 11.17 -7.26
N ALA A 72 -9.38 11.56 -8.09
CA ALA A 72 -9.32 12.89 -8.71
C ALA A 72 -10.54 13.15 -9.61
N ALA A 73 -10.88 12.18 -10.46
CA ALA A 73 -12.05 12.25 -11.33
C ALA A 73 -13.37 12.34 -10.53
N ASP A 74 -13.54 11.50 -9.51
CA ASP A 74 -14.73 11.49 -8.65
C ASP A 74 -14.88 12.84 -7.89
N ALA A 75 -13.77 13.51 -7.58
CA ALA A 75 -13.75 14.82 -6.92
C ALA A 75 -13.80 16.02 -7.89
N GLY A 76 -13.69 15.79 -9.20
CA GLY A 76 -13.68 16.85 -10.22
C GLY A 76 -12.44 17.74 -10.18
N VAL A 77 -11.30 17.22 -9.71
CA VAL A 77 -10.03 17.95 -9.59
C VAL A 77 -8.92 17.24 -10.38
N PRO A 78 -7.86 17.94 -10.83
CA PRO A 78 -6.70 17.27 -11.40
C PRO A 78 -5.92 16.49 -10.33
N VAL A 79 -5.22 15.44 -10.75
CA VAL A 79 -4.38 14.60 -9.86
C VAL A 79 -3.32 15.42 -9.11
N SER A 80 -2.81 16.50 -9.71
CA SER A 80 -1.85 17.43 -9.09
C SER A 80 -2.35 18.02 -7.77
N ASP A 81 -3.66 18.23 -7.65
CA ASP A 81 -4.27 18.85 -6.47
C ASP A 81 -4.37 17.86 -5.30
N LEU A 82 -4.28 16.56 -5.61
CA LEU A 82 -4.19 15.47 -4.62
C LEU A 82 -2.75 15.16 -4.20
N VAL A 83 -1.79 16.01 -4.56
CA VAL A 83 -0.39 15.85 -4.14
C VAL A 83 -0.09 16.81 -2.99
N SER A 84 0.25 16.24 -1.84
CA SER A 84 0.79 17.01 -0.72
C SER A 84 2.22 17.42 -1.07
N THR A 85 2.49 18.72 -1.09
CA THR A 85 3.83 19.31 -1.20
C THR A 85 3.95 20.41 -0.15
N ASP A 86 5.17 20.92 0.09
CA ASP A 86 5.37 22.06 1.00
C ASP A 86 4.57 23.30 0.55
N ASP A 87 4.34 23.44 -0.76
CA ASP A 87 3.55 24.51 -1.37
C ASP A 87 2.04 24.20 -1.44
N ASN A 88 1.63 22.96 -1.16
CA ASN A 88 0.24 22.50 -1.19
C ASN A 88 -0.09 21.70 0.08
N LEU A 89 -0.42 22.44 1.16
CA LEU A 89 -0.81 21.89 2.46
C LEU A 89 -2.26 21.39 2.49
N TYR A 90 -2.97 21.37 1.35
CA TYR A 90 -4.38 20.95 1.30
C TYR A 90 -4.58 19.60 1.96
N LEU A 91 -3.72 18.61 1.67
CA LEU A 91 -3.82 17.30 2.30
C LEU A 91 -3.42 17.29 3.77
N GLU A 92 -2.50 18.14 4.21
CA GLU A 92 -2.14 18.24 5.63
C GLU A 92 -3.32 18.69 6.48
N TYR A 93 -4.11 19.65 5.97
CA TYR A 93 -5.26 20.21 6.70
C TYR A 93 -6.60 19.53 6.39
N ALA A 94 -6.76 18.94 5.21
CA ALA A 94 -8.01 18.29 4.81
C ALA A 94 -8.10 16.84 5.28
N THR A 95 -6.97 16.19 5.63
CA THR A 95 -7.01 14.83 6.16
C THR A 95 -7.47 14.87 7.62
N PRO A 96 -8.64 14.29 7.97
CA PRO A 96 -9.10 14.28 9.35
C PRO A 96 -8.07 13.55 10.23
N LYS A 97 -7.83 14.05 11.43
CA LYS A 97 -6.95 13.35 12.39
C LYS A 97 -7.45 11.92 12.57
N GLY A 98 -6.54 10.95 12.60
CA GLY A 98 -6.86 9.51 12.57
C GLY A 98 -7.73 9.00 13.74
N ASN A 99 -7.95 9.81 14.77
CA ASN A 99 -8.84 9.56 15.90
C ASN A 99 -10.27 10.12 15.71
N VAL A 100 -10.54 10.86 14.63
CA VAL A 100 -11.84 11.52 14.37
C VAL A 100 -12.77 10.63 13.54
N LEU A 101 -12.20 9.76 12.69
CA LEU A 101 -12.99 8.91 11.80
C LEU A 101 -13.47 7.62 12.50
N PRO A 102 -14.75 7.24 12.34
CA PRO A 102 -15.27 5.95 12.77
C PRO A 102 -14.46 4.78 12.19
N TRP A 103 -14.48 3.63 12.88
CA TRP A 103 -13.83 2.42 12.40
C TRP A 103 -14.33 1.99 11.01
N SER A 104 -15.63 2.12 10.75
CA SER A 104 -16.25 1.80 9.46
C SER A 104 -15.65 2.60 8.30
N SER A 105 -15.23 3.85 8.53
CA SER A 105 -14.60 4.66 7.48
C SER A 105 -13.28 4.09 6.98
N ARG A 106 -12.57 3.30 7.80
CA ARG A 106 -11.36 2.58 7.38
C ARG A 106 -11.72 1.43 6.43
N GLU A 107 -12.73 0.66 6.79
CA GLU A 107 -13.21 -0.46 5.99
C GLU A 107 -13.75 0.01 4.64
N ASP A 108 -14.49 1.13 4.63
CA ASP A 108 -14.97 1.76 3.41
C ASP A 108 -13.80 2.21 2.51
N LEU A 109 -12.76 2.83 3.08
CA LEU A 109 -11.59 3.25 2.33
C LEU A 109 -10.85 2.06 1.71
N VAL A 110 -10.64 1.00 2.49
CA VAL A 110 -10.02 -0.24 2.01
C VAL A 110 -10.88 -0.91 0.94
N SER A 111 -12.21 -0.89 1.09
CA SER A 111 -13.16 -1.42 0.10
C SER A 111 -12.99 -0.79 -1.27
N ARG A 112 -12.67 0.51 -1.33
CA ARG A 112 -12.46 1.26 -2.57
C ARG A 112 -11.14 0.93 -3.26
N LEU A 113 -10.17 0.37 -2.54
CA LEU A 113 -8.85 -0.01 -3.07
C LEU A 113 -8.83 -1.43 -3.63
N TRP A 114 -9.65 -2.34 -3.10
CA TRP A 114 -9.68 -3.74 -3.54
C TRP A 114 -9.86 -3.96 -5.06
N PRO A 115 -10.67 -3.17 -5.80
CA PRO A 115 -10.78 -3.31 -7.25
C PRO A 115 -9.47 -3.07 -8.00
N GLU A 116 -8.53 -2.33 -7.41
CA GLU A 116 -7.24 -2.00 -8.04
C GLU A 116 -6.16 -3.05 -7.81
N ARG A 117 -6.48 -4.10 -7.06
CA ARG A 117 -5.56 -5.16 -6.71
C ARG A 117 -5.21 -6.01 -7.93
N ASP A 118 -3.93 -6.00 -8.29
CA ASP A 118 -3.38 -6.87 -9.33
C ASP A 118 -2.78 -8.15 -8.73
N VAL A 119 -3.57 -9.22 -8.76
CA VAL A 119 -3.14 -10.54 -8.24
C VAL A 119 -1.97 -11.11 -9.04
N SER A 120 -1.91 -10.84 -10.35
CA SER A 120 -0.83 -11.33 -11.21
C SER A 120 0.49 -10.67 -10.83
N ALA A 121 0.51 -9.34 -10.75
CA ALA A 121 1.70 -8.57 -10.35
C ALA A 121 2.18 -8.97 -8.94
N ILE A 122 1.26 -9.11 -7.98
CA ILE A 122 1.58 -9.54 -6.61
C ILE A 122 2.23 -10.93 -6.60
N SER A 123 1.72 -11.87 -7.39
CA SER A 123 2.27 -13.23 -7.44
C SER A 123 3.72 -13.28 -7.94
N GLN A 124 4.10 -12.33 -8.81
CA GLN A 124 5.44 -12.23 -9.37
C GLN A 124 6.47 -11.60 -8.40
N LEU A 125 6.01 -11.00 -7.29
CA LEU A 125 6.91 -10.47 -6.27
C LEU A 125 7.69 -11.59 -5.58
N VAL A 126 7.08 -12.76 -5.41
CA VAL A 126 7.74 -13.89 -4.74
C VAL A 126 8.58 -14.66 -5.76
N THR A 127 9.90 -14.62 -5.56
CA THR A 127 10.87 -15.29 -6.41
C THR A 127 11.48 -16.48 -5.68
N ASP A 128 11.71 -17.58 -6.39
CA ASP A 128 12.44 -18.74 -5.85
C ASP A 128 13.93 -18.48 -5.63
#